data_AF-A0A482Y0R7-F1
#
_entry.id   AF-A0A482Y0R7-F1
#
_cell.length_a   1.000
_cell.length_b   1.000
_cell.length_c   1.000
_cell.angle_alpha   90.00
_cell.angle_beta   90.00
_cell.angle_gamma   90.00
#
_symmetry.space_group_name_H-M   'P 1'
#
loop_
_entity.id
_entity.type
_entity.pdbx_description
1 polymer ?
#
loop_
_entity_poly.entity_id
_entity_poly.type
_entity_poly.pdbx_seq_one_letter_code
_entity_poly.pdbx_strand_id
1 'polypeptide(L)'
;MIDGKAVRQKLIGSDEERAVSPVIGVILMVAITVILAAVIAAFVLDMGSSVQQEAQGAADINVDEDANAITVEVTSLNNADAINISGIDTSSGNFQYASNTTDVNGNEGGLKGLQVGDTVTLESTTDPNTGTITAVAVLNPGESDEVQTTVGSEEFELGSV
;
A
#
# COMPACT_ATOMS: atom_id res chain seq x y z
N MET A 1 18.51 46.72 -66.49
CA MET A 1 17.74 45.45 -66.42
C MET A 1 18.21 44.73 -65.17
N ILE A 2 17.31 44.42 -64.23
CA ILE A 2 17.69 43.71 -62.99
C ILE A 2 17.91 42.24 -63.34
N ASP A 3 19.07 41.69 -62.99
CA ASP A 3 19.40 40.28 -63.21
C ASP A 3 18.64 39.39 -62.22
N GLY A 4 17.59 38.73 -62.71
CA GLY A 4 16.74 37.83 -61.92
C GLY A 4 17.48 36.61 -61.37
N LYS A 5 18.63 36.24 -61.92
CA LYS A 5 19.43 35.09 -61.44
C LYS A 5 20.14 35.44 -60.13
N ALA A 6 20.71 36.65 -60.04
CA ALA A 6 21.34 37.16 -58.83
C ALA A 6 20.34 37.38 -57.68
N VAL A 7 19.12 37.84 -58.00
CA VAL A 7 18.05 38.03 -57.00
C VAL A 7 17.56 36.70 -56.43
N ARG A 8 17.45 35.65 -57.26
CA ARG A 8 17.10 34.31 -56.78
C ARG A 8 18.14 33.79 -55.81
N GLN A 9 19.42 33.81 -56.15
CA GLN A 9 20.48 33.26 -55.29
C GLN A 9 20.56 33.96 -53.91
N LYS A 10 20.19 35.24 -53.85
CA LYS A 10 20.14 36.01 -52.59
C LYS A 10 18.93 35.67 -51.70
N LEU A 11 17.86 35.11 -52.27
CA LEU A 11 16.63 34.75 -51.54
C LEU A 11 16.65 33.31 -50.99
N ILE A 12 17.43 32.41 -51.58
CA ILE A 12 17.46 30.96 -51.24
C ILE A 12 18.76 30.50 -50.57
N GLY A 13 19.75 31.39 -50.37
CA GLY A 13 21.05 31.05 -49.77
C GLY A 13 21.94 30.21 -50.69
N SER A 14 23.24 30.11 -50.38
CA SER A 14 24.16 29.25 -51.14
C SER A 14 23.85 27.76 -50.91
N ASP A 15 24.32 26.89 -51.81
CA ASP A 15 24.11 25.44 -51.69
C ASP A 15 24.72 24.87 -50.39
N GLU A 16 25.79 25.48 -49.88
CA GLU A 16 26.42 25.13 -48.60
C GLU A 16 25.50 25.45 -47.42
N GLU A 17 24.80 26.59 -47.44
CA GLU A 17 23.93 27.03 -46.35
C GLU A 17 22.63 26.21 -46.28
N ARG A 18 22.14 25.72 -47.44
CA ARG A 18 21.01 24.78 -47.48
C ARG A 18 21.39 23.37 -47.00
N ALA A 19 22.67 22.98 -47.03
CA ALA A 19 23.10 21.66 -46.60
C ALA A 19 23.14 21.52 -45.07
N VAL A 20 23.30 22.62 -44.33
CA VAL A 20 23.41 22.62 -42.87
C VAL A 20 22.03 22.62 -42.17
N SER A 21 20.97 23.07 -42.84
CA SER A 21 19.64 23.21 -42.21
C SER A 21 18.88 21.89 -41.93
N PRO A 22 18.93 20.84 -42.76
CA PRO A 22 18.25 19.58 -42.45
C PRO A 22 18.94 18.81 -41.33
N VAL A 23 20.28 18.81 -41.32
CA VAL A 23 21.10 18.07 -40.35
C VAL A 23 20.96 18.69 -38.97
N ILE A 24 20.99 20.03 -38.87
CA ILE A 24 20.78 20.71 -37.59
C ILE A 24 19.37 20.46 -37.07
N GLY A 25 18.35 20.49 -37.94
CA GLY A 25 16.97 20.21 -37.54
C GLY A 25 16.80 18.80 -36.95
N VAL A 26 17.42 17.79 -37.58
CA VAL A 26 17.40 16.41 -37.08
C VAL A 26 18.15 16.29 -35.75
N ILE A 27 19.32 16.90 -35.62
CA ILE A 27 20.10 16.85 -34.37
C ILE A 27 19.30 17.49 -33.22
N LEU A 28 18.68 18.65 -33.46
CA LEU A 28 17.88 19.34 -32.43
C LEU A 28 16.62 18.56 -32.05
N MET A 29 15.93 17.96 -33.01
CA MET A 29 14.75 17.14 -32.76
C MET A 29 15.10 15.88 -31.94
N VAL A 30 16.19 15.20 -32.32
CA VAL A 30 16.67 14.01 -31.59
C VAL A 30 17.16 14.40 -30.20
N ALA A 31 17.90 15.51 -30.06
CA ALA A 31 18.43 15.94 -28.77
C ALA A 31 17.32 16.20 -27.74
N ILE A 32 16.28 16.95 -28.11
CA ILE A 32 15.18 17.28 -27.19
C ILE A 32 14.38 16.02 -26.82
N THR A 33 14.08 15.17 -27.79
CA THR A 33 13.32 13.94 -27.54
C THR A 33 14.09 12.96 -26.65
N VAL A 34 15.41 12.83 -26.80
CA VAL A 34 16.25 12.00 -25.92
C VAL A 34 16.27 12.55 -24.50
N ILE A 35 16.39 13.86 -24.32
CA ILE A 35 16.36 14.49 -22.99
C ILE A 35 15.01 14.26 -22.32
N LEU A 36 13.91 14.54 -23.03
CA LEU A 36 12.56 14.36 -22.48
C LEU A 36 12.28 12.90 -22.12
N ALA A 37 12.68 11.96 -22.98
CA ALA A 37 12.53 10.53 -22.70
C ALA A 37 13.32 10.10 -21.45
N ALA A 38 14.58 10.55 -21.32
CA ALA A 38 15.41 10.22 -20.15
C ALA A 38 14.83 10.79 -18.85
N VAL A 39 14.34 12.04 -18.89
CA VAL A 39 13.77 12.71 -17.71
C VAL A 39 12.47 12.02 -17.27
N ILE A 40 11.57 11.71 -18.20
CA ILE A 40 10.32 10.99 -17.88
C ILE A 40 10.64 9.58 -17.36
N ALA A 41 11.62 8.88 -17.94
CA ALA A 41 12.03 7.57 -17.45
C ALA A 41 12.53 7.62 -16.00
N ALA A 42 13.31 8.65 -15.64
CA ALA A 42 13.75 8.86 -14.26
C ALA A 42 12.56 9.12 -13.31
N PHE A 43 11.62 10.00 -13.69
CA PHE A 43 10.42 10.27 -12.89
C PHE A 43 9.51 9.03 -12.74
N VAL A 44 9.34 8.24 -13.80
CA VAL A 44 8.53 7.01 -13.75
C VAL A 44 9.18 5.95 -12.87
N LEU A 45 10.50 5.80 -12.93
CA LEU A 45 11.23 4.85 -12.09
C LEU A 45 11.19 5.25 -10.61
N ASP A 46 11.33 6.54 -10.31
CA ASP A 46 11.26 7.09 -8.96
C ASP A 46 9.84 6.99 -8.34
N MET A 47 8.81 7.14 -9.18
CA MET A 47 7.43 6.85 -8.79
C MET A 47 7.20 5.36 -8.50
N GLY A 48 7.87 4.46 -9.24
CA GLY A 48 7.75 3.01 -9.04
C GLY A 48 8.22 2.55 -7.66
N SER A 49 9.26 3.19 -7.10
CA SER A 49 9.71 2.93 -5.73
C SER A 49 8.83 3.54 -4.64
N SER A 50 7.99 4.53 -4.99
CA SER A 50 7.08 5.19 -4.03
C SER A 50 5.69 4.56 -3.99
N VAL A 51 5.39 3.59 -4.84
CA VAL A 51 4.17 2.77 -4.70
C VAL A 51 4.41 1.78 -3.56
N GLN A 52 4.19 2.24 -2.32
CA GLN A 52 4.09 1.35 -1.17
C GLN A 52 3.01 0.31 -1.51
N GLN A 53 3.42 -0.96 -1.51
CA GLN A 53 2.48 -2.06 -1.65
C GLN A 53 1.63 -2.09 -0.38
N GLU A 54 0.33 -1.85 -0.51
CA GLU A 54 -0.60 -2.04 0.59
C GLU A 54 -0.57 -3.51 1.02
N ALA A 55 -0.64 -3.76 2.32
CA ALA A 55 -0.75 -5.11 2.83
C ALA A 55 -2.19 -5.59 2.60
N GLN A 56 -2.38 -6.62 1.77
CA GLN A 56 -3.69 -7.20 1.51
C GLN A 56 -3.84 -8.51 2.27
N GLY A 57 -4.96 -8.66 2.97
CA GLY A 57 -5.35 -9.86 3.68
C GLY A 57 -6.85 -9.82 3.97
N ALA A 58 -7.38 -10.91 4.51
CA ALA A 58 -8.75 -11.00 4.99
C ALA A 58 -8.75 -11.72 6.34
N ALA A 59 -9.45 -11.11 7.30
CA ALA A 59 -9.81 -11.73 8.56
C ALA A 59 -11.30 -11.48 8.79
N ASP A 60 -11.97 -12.53 9.23
CA ASP A 60 -13.37 -12.48 9.61
C ASP A 60 -13.44 -12.26 11.12
N ILE A 61 -14.20 -11.25 11.52
CA ILE A 61 -14.47 -10.91 12.91
C ILE A 61 -15.94 -11.27 13.15
N ASN A 62 -16.21 -11.92 14.28
CA ASN A 62 -17.55 -12.28 14.69
C ASN A 62 -17.73 -11.96 16.17
N VAL A 63 -18.63 -11.02 16.47
CA VAL A 63 -19.05 -10.69 17.83
C VAL A 63 -20.28 -11.52 18.21
N ASP A 64 -20.15 -12.31 19.27
CA ASP A 64 -21.22 -13.08 19.89
C ASP A 64 -21.62 -12.41 21.22
N GLU A 65 -22.72 -11.65 21.18
CA GLU A 65 -23.27 -10.93 22.35
C GLU A 65 -23.92 -11.89 23.36
N ASP A 66 -24.43 -13.05 22.92
CA ASP A 66 -25.08 -14.03 23.82
C ASP A 66 -24.03 -14.80 24.63
N ALA A 67 -22.88 -15.10 24.01
CA ALA A 67 -21.76 -15.79 24.63
C ALA A 67 -20.70 -14.85 25.22
N ASN A 68 -20.89 -13.53 25.13
CA ASN A 68 -19.90 -12.49 25.49
C ASN A 68 -18.50 -12.77 24.92
N ALA A 69 -18.44 -13.21 23.66
CA ALA A 69 -17.20 -13.65 23.02
C ALA A 69 -16.99 -13.01 21.65
N ILE A 70 -15.75 -12.72 21.31
CA ILE A 70 -15.34 -12.20 20.00
C ILE A 70 -14.41 -13.22 19.37
N THR A 71 -14.75 -13.71 18.19
CA THR A 71 -13.91 -14.66 17.45
C THR A 71 -13.35 -13.97 16.21
N VAL A 72 -12.06 -14.12 16.00
CA VAL A 72 -11.35 -13.64 14.82
C VAL A 72 -10.68 -14.80 14.12
N GLU A 73 -10.94 -14.95 12.83
CA GLU A 73 -10.33 -15.97 11.98
C GLU A 73 -9.59 -15.32 10.81
N VAL A 74 -8.33 -15.70 10.59
CA VAL A 74 -7.59 -15.24 9.41
C VAL A 74 -7.88 -16.14 8.22
N THR A 75 -8.63 -15.63 7.25
CA THR A 75 -9.05 -16.39 6.08
C THR A 75 -8.05 -16.32 4.92
N SER A 76 -7.33 -15.21 4.76
CA SER A 76 -6.25 -15.13 3.78
C SER A 76 -5.22 -14.04 4.10
N LEU A 77 -3.97 -14.27 3.71
CA LEU A 77 -2.88 -13.30 3.87
C LEU A 77 -2.41 -12.66 2.55
N ASN A 78 -2.96 -13.03 1.39
CA ASN A 78 -2.56 -12.55 0.06
C ASN A 78 -1.06 -12.14 -0.08
N ASN A 79 -0.75 -10.84 0.04
CA ASN A 79 0.63 -10.32 0.06
C ASN A 79 1.09 -9.80 1.43
N ALA A 80 0.25 -9.81 2.46
CA ALA A 80 0.66 -9.56 3.83
C ALA A 80 1.44 -10.76 4.41
N ASP A 81 2.37 -10.49 5.32
CA ASP A 81 3.12 -11.52 6.04
C ASP A 81 2.37 -12.01 7.28
N ALA A 82 1.51 -11.16 7.85
CA ALA A 82 0.70 -11.48 9.01
C ALA A 82 -0.53 -10.57 9.12
N ILE A 83 -1.50 -10.99 9.93
CA ILE A 83 -2.55 -10.12 10.45
C ILE A 83 -2.30 -9.89 11.94
N ASN A 84 -2.50 -8.65 12.38
CA ASN A 84 -2.49 -8.23 13.77
C ASN A 84 -3.89 -7.76 14.16
N ILE A 85 -4.33 -8.12 15.36
CA ILE A 85 -5.60 -7.66 15.92
C ILE A 85 -5.32 -6.59 16.97
N SER A 86 -5.96 -5.44 16.79
CA SER A 86 -5.87 -4.28 17.68
C SER A 86 -7.26 -3.89 18.19
N GLY A 87 -7.30 -3.07 19.24
CA GLY A 87 -8.54 -2.57 19.83
C GLY A 87 -9.09 -3.44 20.97
N ILE A 88 -8.41 -4.54 21.32
CA ILE A 88 -8.71 -5.33 22.52
C ILE A 88 -7.46 -5.42 23.39
N ASP A 89 -7.60 -5.04 24.65
CA ASP A 89 -6.54 -5.13 25.66
C ASP A 89 -6.83 -6.27 26.65
N THR A 90 -6.11 -7.39 26.48
CA THR A 90 -6.15 -8.53 27.41
C THR A 90 -5.36 -8.28 28.70
N SER A 91 -4.50 -7.25 28.72
CA SER A 91 -3.64 -6.91 29.87
C SER A 91 -4.43 -6.26 31.00
N SER A 92 -5.50 -5.53 30.66
CA SER A 92 -6.45 -4.97 31.61
C SER A 92 -7.33 -6.03 32.30
N GLY A 93 -7.24 -7.29 31.85
CA GLY A 93 -7.98 -8.42 32.43
C GLY A 93 -9.46 -8.47 32.05
N ASN A 94 -9.95 -7.54 31.24
CA ASN A 94 -11.33 -7.47 30.73
C ASN A 94 -11.64 -8.52 29.64
N PHE A 95 -10.59 -9.01 28.97
CA PHE A 95 -10.67 -10.03 27.94
C PHE A 95 -9.67 -11.14 28.23
N GLN A 96 -10.09 -12.38 28.03
CA GLN A 96 -9.26 -13.57 28.18
C GLN A 96 -9.34 -14.44 26.93
N TYR A 97 -8.29 -15.21 26.65
CA TYR A 97 -8.31 -16.20 25.57
C TYR A 97 -9.20 -17.38 25.95
N ALA A 98 -10.11 -17.77 25.05
CA ALA A 98 -10.85 -19.01 25.20
C ALA A 98 -9.91 -20.21 25.15
N SER A 99 -10.25 -21.31 25.82
CA SER A 99 -9.38 -22.49 25.96
C SER A 99 -9.04 -23.23 24.65
N ASN A 100 -9.68 -22.88 23.53
CA ASN A 100 -9.49 -23.52 22.22
C ASN A 100 -8.82 -22.59 21.17
N THR A 101 -8.27 -21.47 21.62
CA THR A 101 -7.51 -20.52 20.78
C THR A 101 -6.15 -21.09 20.39
N THR A 102 -5.71 -20.86 19.16
CA THR A 102 -4.31 -21.13 18.76
C THR A 102 -3.39 -20.22 19.59
N ASP A 103 -2.29 -20.73 20.12
CA ASP A 103 -1.38 -20.01 21.03
C ASP A 103 -0.67 -18.86 20.29
N VAL A 104 -1.38 -17.74 20.10
CA VAL A 104 -0.84 -16.52 19.50
C VAL A 104 -0.24 -15.71 20.63
N ASN A 105 1.04 -15.36 20.52
CA ASN A 105 1.77 -14.54 21.51
C ASN A 105 1.11 -13.16 21.63
N GLY A 106 0.07 -13.04 22.45
CA GLY A 106 -0.56 -11.78 22.79
C GLY A 106 0.35 -10.98 23.69
N ASN A 107 1.14 -10.08 23.11
CA ASN A 107 1.87 -9.09 23.89
C ASN A 107 0.97 -7.89 24.19
N GLU A 108 1.34 -7.11 25.21
CA GLU A 108 0.75 -5.82 25.55
C GLU A 108 0.53 -4.98 24.27
N GLY A 109 -0.74 -4.74 23.91
CA GLY A 109 -1.13 -3.99 22.73
C GLY A 109 -1.78 -4.77 21.57
N GLY A 110 -2.10 -6.05 21.75
CA GLY A 110 -2.93 -6.83 20.83
C GLY A 110 -2.29 -8.11 20.32
N LEU A 111 -3.05 -8.89 19.55
CA LEU A 111 -2.57 -10.13 18.95
C LEU A 111 -1.76 -9.82 17.71
N LYS A 112 -0.55 -10.37 17.61
CA LYS A 112 0.33 -10.10 16.46
C LYS A 112 0.78 -11.39 15.80
N GLY A 113 0.99 -11.32 14.48
CA GLY A 113 1.61 -12.41 13.73
C GLY A 113 0.65 -13.52 13.31
N LEU A 114 -0.67 -13.30 13.30
CA LEU A 114 -1.64 -14.34 12.92
C LEU A 114 -1.43 -14.76 11.47
N GLN A 115 -1.48 -16.08 11.25
CA GLN A 115 -1.32 -16.75 9.97
C GLN A 115 -2.66 -17.28 9.45
N VAL A 116 -2.71 -17.66 8.16
CA VAL A 116 -3.92 -18.24 7.56
C VAL A 116 -4.35 -19.50 8.30
N GLY A 117 -5.61 -19.51 8.74
CA GLY A 117 -6.20 -20.60 9.52
C GLY A 117 -6.04 -20.44 11.03
N ASP A 118 -5.37 -19.40 11.51
CA ASP A 118 -5.38 -19.07 12.93
C ASP A 118 -6.75 -18.50 13.33
N THR A 119 -7.28 -19.02 14.43
CA THR A 119 -8.49 -18.52 15.07
C THR A 119 -8.18 -18.11 16.49
N VAL A 120 -8.60 -16.89 16.85
CA VAL A 120 -8.50 -16.37 18.21
C VAL A 120 -9.88 -15.99 18.70
N THR A 121 -10.31 -16.63 19.78
CA THR A 121 -11.51 -16.28 20.52
C THR A 121 -11.14 -15.59 21.82
N LEU A 122 -11.73 -14.43 22.04
CA LEU A 122 -11.58 -13.57 23.21
C LEU A 122 -12.92 -13.54 23.94
N GLU A 123 -12.94 -13.96 25.18
CA GLU A 123 -14.13 -13.91 26.05
C GLU A 123 -14.04 -12.69 26.95
N SER A 124 -15.15 -11.98 27.13
CA SER A 124 -15.24 -10.91 28.10
C SER A 124 -15.35 -11.48 29.52
N THR A 125 -14.57 -10.95 30.45
CA THR A 125 -14.53 -11.39 31.85
C THR A 125 -15.25 -10.44 32.80
N THR A 126 -15.53 -9.23 32.33
CA THR A 126 -16.15 -8.13 33.07
C THR A 126 -17.23 -7.49 32.21
N ASP A 127 -18.43 -7.29 32.74
CA ASP A 127 -19.52 -6.66 31.97
C ASP A 127 -19.89 -5.29 32.57
N PRO A 128 -20.26 -4.28 31.75
CA PRO A 128 -20.26 -4.28 30.28
C PRO A 128 -18.90 -3.90 29.68
N ASN A 129 -18.59 -4.43 28.49
CA ASN A 129 -17.41 -4.06 27.70
C ASN A 129 -17.83 -3.60 26.30
N THR A 130 -17.46 -2.37 25.94
CA THR A 130 -17.71 -1.81 24.62
C THR A 130 -16.42 -1.35 23.96
N GLY A 131 -16.34 -1.44 22.64
CA GLY A 131 -15.15 -1.04 21.91
C GLY A 131 -15.19 -1.42 20.44
N THR A 132 -14.06 -1.23 19.77
CA THR A 132 -13.89 -1.57 18.36
C THR A 132 -12.70 -2.50 18.23
N ILE A 133 -12.93 -3.68 17.65
CA ILE A 133 -11.87 -4.60 17.26
C ILE A 133 -11.47 -4.31 15.81
N THR A 134 -10.17 -4.37 15.52
CA THR A 134 -9.64 -4.06 14.19
C THR A 134 -8.62 -5.11 13.77
N ALA A 135 -8.80 -5.69 12.60
CA ALA A 135 -7.83 -6.55 11.94
C ALA A 135 -6.95 -5.71 10.98
N VAL A 136 -5.65 -5.80 11.18
CA VAL A 136 -4.62 -5.03 10.45
C VAL A 136 -3.67 -6.01 9.77
N ALA A 137 -3.67 -6.04 8.44
CA ALA A 137 -2.67 -6.75 7.67
C ALA A 137 -1.33 -6.00 7.73
N VAL A 138 -0.24 -6.75 7.87
CA VAL A 138 1.11 -6.23 7.97
C VAL A 138 2.02 -6.87 6.94
N LEU A 139 2.79 -6.04 6.23
CA LEU A 139 3.84 -6.43 5.30
C LEU A 139 5.19 -5.94 5.82
N ASN A 140 6.22 -6.78 5.75
CA ASN A 140 7.56 -6.58 6.31
C ASN A 140 7.56 -6.23 7.81
N PRO A 141 6.97 -7.06 8.69
CA PRO A 141 6.87 -6.76 10.11
C PRO A 141 8.26 -6.60 10.75
N GLY A 142 8.49 -5.48 11.45
CA GLY A 142 9.75 -5.18 12.15
C GLY A 142 10.86 -4.58 11.28
N GLU A 143 10.60 -4.25 10.02
CA GLU A 143 11.52 -3.53 9.14
C GLU A 143 11.22 -2.03 9.07
N SER A 144 12.14 -1.22 8.54
CA SER A 144 11.92 0.23 8.38
C SER A 144 10.82 0.59 7.39
N ASP A 145 10.48 -0.35 6.51
CA ASP A 145 9.48 -0.23 5.45
C ASP A 145 8.22 -1.06 5.76
N GLU A 146 7.90 -1.23 7.06
CA GLU A 146 6.67 -1.91 7.50
C GLU A 146 5.42 -1.18 6.97
N VAL A 147 4.54 -1.91 6.29
CA VAL A 147 3.25 -1.39 5.81
C VAL A 147 2.13 -2.05 6.59
N GLN A 148 1.25 -1.23 7.16
CA GLN A 148 0.05 -1.68 7.86
C GLN A 148 -1.20 -1.22 7.11
N THR A 149 -2.17 -2.11 6.94
CA THR A 149 -3.42 -1.82 6.26
C THR A 149 -4.58 -2.46 7.02
N THR A 150 -5.60 -1.68 7.36
CA THR A 150 -6.80 -2.21 8.01
C THR A 150 -7.62 -3.02 7.02
N VAL A 151 -7.89 -4.29 7.33
CA VAL A 151 -8.62 -5.22 6.47
C VAL A 151 -10.01 -5.56 6.99
N GLY A 152 -10.27 -5.31 8.27
CA GLY A 152 -11.57 -5.52 8.90
C GLY A 152 -11.67 -4.75 10.21
N SER A 153 -12.87 -4.33 10.58
CA SER A 153 -13.14 -3.72 11.88
C SER A 153 -14.60 -3.91 12.25
N GLU A 154 -14.85 -4.18 13.52
CA GLU A 154 -16.19 -4.41 14.06
C GLU A 154 -16.31 -3.72 15.42
N GLU A 155 -17.47 -3.12 15.66
CA GLU A 155 -17.83 -2.58 16.97
C GLU A 155 -18.52 -3.67 17.77
N PHE A 156 -18.20 -3.76 19.07
CA PHE A 156 -18.79 -4.73 19.97
C PHE A 156 -19.35 -4.02 21.21
N GLU A 157 -20.49 -4.53 21.69
CA GLU A 157 -21.07 -4.16 22.97
C GLU A 157 -21.47 -5.44 23.73
N LEU A 158 -20.60 -5.91 24.62
CA LEU A 158 -20.79 -7.13 25.39
C LEU A 158 -21.36 -6.81 26.78
N GLY A 159 -22.28 -7.64 27.25
CA GLY A 159 -22.84 -7.54 28.60
C GLY A 159 -23.84 -6.40 28.84
N SER A 160 -24.55 -5.93 27.79
CA SER A 160 -25.50 -4.81 27.85
C SER A 160 -26.96 -5.20 28.16
N VAL A 161 -27.23 -6.39 28.70
CA VAL A 161 -28.60 -6.87 29.05
C VAL A 161 -29.03 -6.49 30.47
#